data_AF-A0A953W5P9-F1
#
_entry.id   AF-A0A953W5P9-F1
#
_cell.length_a   1.000
_cell.length_b   1.000
_cell.length_c   1.000
_cell.angle_alpha   90.00
_cell.angle_beta   90.00
_cell.angle_gamma   90.00
#
_symmetry.space_group_name_H-M   'P 1'
#
loop_
_entity.id
_entity.type
_entity.pdbx_description
1 polymer ?
#
loop_
_entity_poly.entity_id
_entity_poly.type
_entity_poly.pdbx_seq_one_letter_code
_entity_poly.pdbx_strand_id
1 'polypeptide(L)'
;MTRTLRTLTRFAAAVFVAALTFGSAQAQNTPRYDRALEMRGDEHDGVSRFVGVYVPASHQRGTPAPLIVALHGRFSSPQAFHALSGLAAVAEEHGAVLIYPETIGGFWNDGGHDILHRRGEAVDDAGFIDQAIDAAIDDYGIDPNRIYVVGYDGGANMAFSLVCSSRRHFAGVAGVSALLWDYQTAHCPNAPPTPLLMINGRRDEGLPVDGGGAPQNINARRLSTSETIAFWRNLDGCSAPSDTGNNDSQLFASCNGGSALAYVGVSGGNHDWFHSGPGYELNRQGVDATALLNTFFFDRAHFALPNPHSSGNRSRAWIVYAPPDYDPARPTPVVVLLHGRPSNAISMAAISGMNDTAAQHNFIVVYPEGLDNEWNAHFDQAGRSISLSGQRSSHPQDDVGFLKTLMDDLAVDFNIDRSRLYVGGFSNGGFMTHRMACSAGDTFAAFAEVGSALYIELTRLCQRSPPTPMLFMHGSGDPSVPIDGVEIVNPQGGEPIRITLSVQDSVAAIARRNHCSMSGTSTTFAESGRSPGTQVVRFEPHGCDEGADIVYYLINGGGHTWPGAEGVMPEEFFGPTNMDFRASDAIWDFFSAHTLERRGHH
;
A
#
# COMPACT_ATOMS: atom_id res chain seq x y z
N MET A 1 -60.33 3.12 -58.94
CA MET A 1 -61.17 1.92 -58.74
C MET A 1 -60.31 0.67 -58.96
N THR A 2 -60.55 -0.41 -58.19
CA THR A 2 -60.18 -1.84 -58.44
C THR A 2 -58.69 -2.19 -58.75
N ARG A 3 -57.92 -2.97 -57.95
CA ARG A 3 -58.03 -4.43 -57.57
C ARG A 3 -58.16 -5.35 -58.81
N THR A 4 -57.47 -6.49 -59.01
CA THR A 4 -56.54 -7.36 -58.22
C THR A 4 -55.78 -8.28 -59.23
N LEU A 5 -54.56 -8.83 -59.03
CA LEU A 5 -54.16 -10.14 -58.44
C LEU A 5 -52.64 -10.33 -58.75
N ARG A 6 -51.70 -10.62 -57.83
CA ARG A 6 -51.19 -11.96 -57.40
C ARG A 6 -51.05 -13.01 -58.54
N THR A 7 -49.92 -13.71 -58.76
CA THR A 7 -49.09 -14.52 -57.81
C THR A 7 -47.66 -14.81 -58.31
N LEU A 8 -46.69 -14.99 -57.37
CA LEU A 8 -45.52 -15.93 -57.33
C LEU A 8 -44.63 -16.07 -58.59
N THR A 9 -43.29 -16.12 -58.55
CA THR A 9 -42.31 -16.67 -57.58
C THR A 9 -40.92 -16.09 -57.99
N ARG A 10 -39.82 -16.08 -57.23
CA ARG A 10 -39.37 -16.71 -55.97
C ARG A 10 -38.63 -15.67 -55.09
N PHE A 11 -38.30 -16.03 -53.86
CA PHE A 11 -37.27 -15.37 -53.04
C PHE A 11 -36.16 -16.37 -52.71
N ALA A 12 -34.89 -15.99 -52.89
CA ALA A 12 -33.75 -16.67 -52.29
C ALA A 12 -33.39 -15.93 -51.00
N ALA A 13 -33.44 -16.61 -49.86
CA ALA A 13 -33.06 -16.03 -48.58
C ALA A 13 -31.54 -16.06 -48.43
N ALA A 14 -30.89 -14.90 -48.53
CA ALA A 14 -29.50 -14.75 -48.09
C ALA A 14 -29.49 -14.68 -46.57
N VAL A 15 -29.00 -15.73 -45.91
CA VAL A 15 -28.75 -15.71 -44.46
C VAL A 15 -27.50 -14.89 -44.21
N PHE A 16 -27.67 -13.64 -43.77
CA PHE A 16 -26.58 -12.88 -43.17
C PHE A 16 -26.28 -13.49 -41.80
N VAL A 17 -25.20 -14.26 -41.71
CA VAL A 17 -24.56 -14.57 -40.44
C VAL A 17 -23.92 -13.26 -39.96
N ALA A 18 -24.58 -12.58 -39.02
CA ALA A 18 -23.94 -11.52 -38.27
C ALA A 18 -22.82 -12.14 -37.42
N ALA A 19 -21.58 -12.02 -37.89
CA ALA A 19 -20.42 -12.33 -37.08
C ALA A 19 -20.40 -11.35 -35.91
N LEU A 20 -20.80 -11.84 -34.73
CA LEU A 20 -20.55 -11.17 -33.47
C LEU A 20 -19.03 -11.16 -33.26
N THR A 21 -18.38 -10.13 -33.77
CA THR A 21 -17.05 -9.74 -33.32
C THR A 21 -17.18 -9.37 -31.85
N PHE A 22 -16.88 -10.33 -30.97
CA PHE A 22 -16.49 -10.03 -29.60
C PHE A 22 -15.23 -9.18 -29.69
N GLY A 23 -15.42 -7.86 -29.71
CA GLY A 23 -14.34 -6.94 -29.45
C GLY A 23 -13.85 -7.25 -28.05
N SER A 24 -12.59 -7.70 -27.94
CA SER A 24 -11.88 -7.71 -26.69
C SER A 24 -11.85 -6.26 -26.19
N ALA A 25 -12.66 -5.98 -25.17
CA ALA A 25 -12.55 -4.74 -24.43
C ALA A 25 -11.18 -4.74 -23.78
N GLN A 26 -10.22 -4.04 -24.41
CA GLN A 26 -9.02 -3.62 -23.70
C GLN A 26 -9.50 -2.77 -22.53
N ALA A 27 -9.27 -3.25 -21.30
CA ALA A 27 -9.49 -2.44 -20.12
C ALA A 27 -8.77 -1.10 -20.32
N GLN A 28 -9.49 -0.01 -20.11
CA GLN A 28 -8.97 1.31 -20.42
C GLN A 28 -7.84 1.62 -19.42
N ASN A 29 -6.58 1.57 -19.89
CA ASN A 29 -5.39 1.99 -19.12
C ASN A 29 -5.34 3.52 -18.94
N THR A 30 -6.47 4.16 -18.66
CA THR A 30 -6.55 5.59 -18.38
C THR A 30 -6.76 5.71 -16.87
N PRO A 31 -5.83 6.30 -16.11
CA PRO A 31 -6.02 6.50 -14.67
C PRO A 31 -7.29 7.30 -14.41
N ARG A 32 -7.84 7.16 -13.20
CA ARG A 32 -9.04 7.86 -12.72
C ARG A 32 -8.98 9.39 -12.85
N TYR A 33 -7.80 9.96 -13.04
CA TYR A 33 -7.54 11.40 -13.18
C TYR A 33 -6.46 11.67 -14.23
N ASP A 34 -6.51 12.85 -14.88
CA ASP A 34 -5.64 13.20 -16.01
C ASP A 34 -4.50 14.19 -15.68
N ARG A 35 -4.47 14.72 -14.45
CA ARG A 35 -3.54 15.78 -14.01
C ARG A 35 -2.76 15.42 -12.75
N ALA A 36 -1.44 15.46 -12.86
CA ALA A 36 -0.53 15.37 -11.71
C ALA A 36 -0.79 16.50 -10.70
N LEU A 37 -0.34 16.29 -9.46
CA LEU A 37 -0.21 17.37 -8.48
C LEU A 37 0.91 18.33 -8.87
N GLU A 38 0.70 19.62 -8.68
CA GLU A 38 1.80 20.59 -8.71
C GLU A 38 2.53 20.52 -7.36
N MET A 39 3.72 19.92 -7.31
CA MET A 39 4.53 19.88 -6.10
C MET A 39 5.25 21.20 -5.87
N ARG A 40 4.96 21.84 -4.74
CA ARG A 40 5.59 23.09 -4.29
C ARG A 40 6.44 22.83 -3.06
N GLY A 41 7.69 23.29 -3.10
CA GLY A 41 8.59 23.27 -1.96
C GLY A 41 8.62 24.62 -1.25
N ASP A 42 8.64 24.60 0.09
CA ASP A 42 8.85 25.78 0.94
C ASP A 42 9.68 25.39 2.18
N GLU A 43 10.19 26.37 2.92
CA GLU A 43 10.87 26.15 4.20
C GLU A 43 9.87 26.27 5.36
N HIS A 44 9.91 25.31 6.29
CA HIS A 44 9.24 25.40 7.58
C HIS A 44 10.21 24.94 8.68
N ASP A 45 10.42 25.77 9.70
CA ASP A 45 11.35 25.53 10.81
C ASP A 45 12.76 25.06 10.38
N GLY A 46 13.29 25.63 9.28
CA GLY A 46 14.62 25.30 8.75
C GLY A 46 14.68 23.98 7.98
N VAL A 47 13.55 23.33 7.71
CA VAL A 47 13.44 22.09 6.94
C VAL A 47 12.67 22.33 5.65
N SER A 48 13.17 21.78 4.53
CA SER A 48 12.44 21.80 3.27
C SER A 48 11.21 20.89 3.35
N ARG A 49 10.03 21.48 3.15
CA ARG A 49 8.74 20.80 3.13
C ARG A 49 8.13 20.88 1.73
N PHE A 50 7.24 19.96 1.41
CA PHE A 50 6.57 19.92 0.12
C PHE A 50 5.05 19.76 0.27
N VAL A 51 4.30 20.40 -0.62
CA VAL A 51 2.85 20.27 -0.73
C VAL A 51 2.47 20.07 -2.19
N GLY A 52 1.70 19.02 -2.47
CA GLY A 52 1.08 18.82 -3.77
C GLY A 52 -0.22 19.59 -3.86
N VAL A 53 -0.39 20.39 -4.91
CA VAL A 53 -1.59 21.21 -5.11
C VAL A 53 -2.38 20.72 -6.32
N TYR A 54 -3.70 20.62 -6.16
CA TYR A 54 -4.64 20.38 -7.27
C TYR A 54 -5.65 21.52 -7.34
N VAL A 55 -5.64 22.26 -8.45
CA VAL A 55 -6.63 23.28 -8.77
C VAL A 55 -7.60 22.69 -9.79
N PRO A 56 -8.90 22.54 -9.48
CA PRO A 56 -9.85 21.97 -10.42
C PRO A 56 -10.10 22.90 -11.61
N ALA A 57 -10.47 22.33 -12.76
CA ALA A 57 -10.79 23.11 -13.96
C ALA A 57 -12.05 23.96 -13.77
N SER A 58 -12.93 23.58 -12.83
CA SER A 58 -14.09 24.38 -12.40
C SER A 58 -13.75 25.56 -11.48
N HIS A 59 -12.52 25.69 -10.96
CA HIS A 59 -12.12 26.81 -10.12
C HIS A 59 -12.09 28.14 -10.91
N GLN A 60 -12.70 29.19 -10.35
CA GLN A 60 -12.75 30.52 -10.96
C GLN A 60 -12.02 31.54 -10.08
N ARG A 61 -10.96 32.15 -10.62
CA ARG A 61 -10.21 33.22 -9.93
C ARG A 61 -11.14 34.36 -9.54
N GLY A 62 -11.07 34.77 -8.27
CA GLY A 62 -11.89 35.85 -7.72
C GLY A 62 -13.27 35.42 -7.20
N THR A 63 -13.66 34.14 -7.36
CA THR A 63 -14.76 33.56 -6.59
C THR A 63 -14.18 32.85 -5.35
N PRO A 64 -14.71 33.08 -4.14
CA PRO A 64 -14.26 32.36 -2.96
C PRO A 64 -14.45 30.85 -3.13
N ALA A 65 -13.37 30.07 -3.04
CA ALA A 65 -13.38 28.62 -3.25
C ALA A 65 -13.31 27.84 -1.93
N PRO A 66 -13.85 26.61 -1.84
CA PRO A 66 -13.52 25.69 -0.76
C PRO A 66 -12.07 25.22 -0.87
N LEU A 67 -11.50 24.77 0.26
CA LEU A 67 -10.21 24.07 0.33
C LEU A 67 -10.42 22.72 1.03
N ILE A 68 -9.82 21.65 0.49
CA ILE A 68 -9.70 20.36 1.18
C ILE A 68 -8.22 20.08 1.41
N VAL A 69 -7.83 19.94 2.66
CA VAL A 69 -6.50 19.50 3.09
C VAL A 69 -6.54 17.98 3.21
N ALA A 70 -5.73 17.27 2.42
CA ALA A 70 -5.78 15.82 2.29
C ALA A 70 -4.48 15.17 2.79
N LEU A 71 -4.54 14.53 3.95
CA LEU A 71 -3.41 13.98 4.70
C LEU A 71 -3.27 12.47 4.48
N HIS A 72 -2.18 12.06 3.83
CA HIS A 72 -1.96 10.67 3.47
C HIS A 72 -1.56 9.77 4.66
N GLY A 73 -1.66 8.45 4.46
CA GLY A 73 -1.25 7.45 5.45
C GLY A 73 0.27 7.34 5.62
N ARG A 74 0.70 6.58 6.64
CA ARG A 74 2.12 6.35 6.93
C ARG A 74 2.83 5.68 5.73
N PHE A 75 4.06 6.11 5.45
CA PHE A 75 4.88 5.70 4.29
C PHE A 75 4.24 5.85 2.90
N SER A 76 3.09 6.53 2.79
CA SER A 76 2.50 6.94 1.52
C SER A 76 3.06 8.30 1.06
N SER A 77 2.38 8.98 0.14
CA SER A 77 2.80 10.26 -0.45
C SER A 77 1.57 11.07 -0.94
N PRO A 78 1.70 12.39 -1.18
CA PRO A 78 0.71 13.22 -1.85
C PRO A 78 0.17 12.61 -3.15
N GLN A 79 1.07 12.16 -4.04
CA GLN A 79 0.74 11.59 -5.35
C GLN A 79 -0.10 10.32 -5.20
N ALA A 80 0.32 9.42 -4.29
CA ALA A 80 -0.40 8.18 -4.06
C ALA A 80 -1.79 8.45 -3.46
N PHE A 81 -1.90 9.38 -2.51
CA PHE A 81 -3.18 9.69 -1.89
C PHE A 81 -4.12 10.48 -2.81
N HIS A 82 -3.61 11.35 -3.70
CA HIS A 82 -4.41 11.98 -4.75
C HIS A 82 -5.02 10.94 -5.70
N ALA A 83 -4.22 9.97 -6.14
CA ALA A 83 -4.68 8.86 -6.97
C ALA A 83 -5.76 8.01 -6.28
N LEU A 84 -5.43 7.47 -5.11
CA LEU A 84 -6.31 6.57 -4.35
C LEU A 84 -7.57 7.28 -3.87
N SER A 85 -7.46 8.47 -3.25
CA SER A 85 -8.61 9.12 -2.59
C SER A 85 -9.73 9.52 -3.55
N GLY A 86 -9.45 9.70 -4.85
CA GLY A 86 -10.42 10.15 -5.84
C GLY A 86 -11.00 11.56 -5.58
N LEU A 87 -10.43 12.33 -4.66
CA LEU A 87 -10.91 13.67 -4.26
C LEU A 87 -10.84 14.68 -5.41
N ALA A 88 -10.05 14.43 -6.45
CA ALA A 88 -10.06 15.21 -7.69
C ALA A 88 -11.48 15.35 -8.29
N ALA A 89 -12.33 14.32 -8.20
CA ALA A 89 -13.71 14.40 -8.68
C ALA A 89 -14.58 15.35 -7.82
N VAL A 90 -14.37 15.33 -6.51
CA VAL A 90 -15.03 16.24 -5.53
C VAL A 90 -14.57 17.69 -5.76
N ALA A 91 -13.28 17.89 -6.05
CA ALA A 91 -12.72 19.17 -6.43
C ALA A 91 -13.36 19.73 -7.71
N GLU A 92 -13.49 18.92 -8.76
CA GLU A 92 -14.16 19.34 -10.00
C GLU A 92 -15.64 19.66 -9.79
N GLU A 93 -16.37 18.87 -8.99
CA GLU A 93 -17.80 19.10 -8.71
C GLU A 93 -18.05 20.43 -7.97
N HIS A 94 -17.21 20.77 -6.99
CA HIS A 94 -17.43 21.90 -6.09
C HIS A 94 -16.52 23.12 -6.31
N GLY A 95 -15.59 23.06 -7.27
CA GLY A 95 -14.58 24.11 -7.48
C GLY A 95 -13.59 24.22 -6.31
N ALA A 96 -13.44 23.15 -5.53
CA ALA A 96 -12.62 23.11 -4.33
C ALA A 96 -11.15 22.85 -4.67
N VAL A 97 -10.24 23.70 -4.18
CA VAL A 97 -8.79 23.43 -4.28
C VAL A 97 -8.44 22.31 -3.31
N LEU A 98 -7.52 21.42 -3.72
CA LEU A 98 -6.95 20.40 -2.84
C LEU A 98 -5.50 20.75 -2.55
N ILE A 99 -5.07 20.55 -1.29
CA ILE A 99 -3.66 20.50 -0.94
C ILE A 99 -3.34 19.17 -0.24
N TYR A 100 -2.21 18.59 -0.60
CA TYR A 100 -1.68 17.31 -0.12
C TYR A 100 -0.27 17.56 0.45
N PRO A 101 -0.14 17.94 1.73
CA PRO A 101 1.16 18.15 2.36
C PRO A 101 1.90 16.80 2.50
N GLU A 102 3.23 16.82 2.36
CA GLU A 102 4.11 15.64 2.48
C GLU A 102 4.69 15.52 3.90
N THR A 103 4.81 14.28 4.36
CA THR A 103 5.43 13.88 5.63
C THR A 103 6.96 13.93 5.59
N ILE A 104 7.60 13.95 6.76
CA ILE A 104 9.03 13.65 6.88
C ILE A 104 9.19 12.25 7.46
N GLY A 105 10.05 11.43 6.86
CA GLY A 105 10.33 10.07 7.32
C GLY A 105 9.14 9.09 7.23
N GLY A 106 8.06 9.46 6.53
CA GLY A 106 6.86 8.64 6.36
C GLY A 106 5.84 8.72 7.52
N PHE A 107 5.96 9.69 8.43
CA PHE A 107 5.03 9.88 9.55
C PHE A 107 4.62 11.34 9.73
N TRP A 108 3.43 11.54 10.29
CA TRP A 108 2.97 12.83 10.81
C TRP A 108 3.32 12.97 12.29
N ASN A 109 3.75 14.15 12.72
CA ASN A 109 3.80 14.57 14.11
C ASN A 109 2.41 15.01 14.61
N ASP A 110 1.53 14.04 14.79
CA ASP A 110 0.21 14.15 15.43
C ASP A 110 0.24 14.50 16.95
N GLY A 111 1.40 14.88 17.49
CA GLY A 111 1.65 15.06 18.93
C GLY A 111 2.21 13.81 19.64
N GLY A 112 2.33 12.68 18.93
CA GLY A 112 2.82 11.41 19.47
C GLY A 112 4.30 11.08 19.19
N HIS A 113 5.08 11.97 18.57
CA HIS A 113 6.38 11.62 17.96
C HIS A 113 7.35 10.91 18.91
N ASP A 114 7.68 11.54 20.04
CA ASP A 114 8.61 10.99 21.04
C ASP A 114 8.05 9.71 21.69
N ILE A 115 6.74 9.68 21.93
CA ILE A 115 6.06 8.57 22.63
C ILE A 115 6.04 7.31 21.75
N LEU A 116 5.79 7.49 20.45
CA LEU A 116 5.72 6.43 19.46
C LEU A 116 7.10 6.05 18.88
N HIS A 117 8.20 6.63 19.41
CA HIS A 117 9.57 6.34 19.01
C HIS A 117 9.79 6.45 17.49
N ARG A 118 9.20 7.48 16.87
CA ARG A 118 9.34 7.73 15.42
C ARG A 118 10.79 8.04 15.05
N ARG A 119 11.22 7.61 13.87
CA ARG A 119 12.58 7.85 13.37
C ARG A 119 12.75 9.32 12.96
N GLY A 120 13.89 9.91 13.33
CA GLY A 120 14.21 11.31 13.02
C GLY A 120 13.72 12.28 14.10
N GLU A 121 14.05 13.56 13.92
CA GLU A 121 13.64 14.62 14.84
C GLU A 121 12.15 14.94 14.67
N ALA A 122 11.50 15.40 15.75
CA ALA A 122 10.12 15.86 15.70
C ALA A 122 10.04 17.17 14.91
N VAL A 123 9.20 17.21 13.88
CA VAL A 123 8.97 18.40 13.03
C VAL A 123 7.58 18.99 13.30
N ASP A 124 7.41 20.30 13.11
CA ASP A 124 6.08 20.93 13.23
C ASP A 124 5.27 20.72 11.94
N ASP A 125 4.47 19.64 11.94
CA ASP A 125 3.52 19.39 10.86
C ASP A 125 2.26 20.26 10.97
N ALA A 126 1.88 20.71 12.17
CA ALA A 126 0.69 21.54 12.34
C ALA A 126 0.93 22.95 11.79
N GLY A 127 2.07 23.55 12.14
CA GLY A 127 2.52 24.84 11.59
C GLY A 127 2.75 24.78 10.09
N PHE A 128 3.36 23.72 9.56
CA PHE A 128 3.54 23.56 8.11
C PHE A 128 2.19 23.47 7.36
N ILE A 129 1.24 22.69 7.88
CA ILE A 129 -0.11 22.61 7.27
C ILE A 129 -0.81 23.96 7.33
N ASP A 130 -0.72 24.67 8.46
CA ASP A 130 -1.23 26.03 8.62
C ASP A 130 -0.56 27.03 7.66
N GLN A 131 0.73 26.88 7.33
CA GLN A 131 1.44 27.68 6.31
C GLN A 131 0.93 27.37 4.90
N ALA A 132 0.74 26.09 4.57
CA ALA A 132 0.22 25.66 3.27
C ALA A 132 -1.24 26.11 3.05
N ILE A 133 -2.07 26.15 4.11
CA ILE A 133 -3.42 26.72 4.08
C ILE A 133 -3.37 28.23 3.78
N ASP A 134 -2.46 28.98 4.41
CA ASP A 134 -2.33 30.42 4.21
C ASP A 134 -1.88 30.75 2.77
N ALA A 135 -0.89 30.02 2.25
CA ALA A 135 -0.47 30.12 0.86
C ALA A 135 -1.62 29.81 -0.11
N ALA A 136 -2.44 28.80 0.19
CA ALA A 136 -3.62 28.48 -0.63
C ALA A 136 -4.68 29.59 -0.61
N ILE A 137 -4.94 30.20 0.56
CA ILE A 137 -5.86 31.34 0.71
C ILE A 137 -5.44 32.50 -0.20
N ASP A 138 -4.16 32.86 -0.17
CA ASP A 138 -3.64 34.01 -0.93
C ASP A 138 -3.55 33.72 -2.45
N ASP A 139 -3.10 32.53 -2.85
CA ASP A 139 -2.93 32.17 -4.27
C ASP A 139 -4.25 31.91 -5.01
N TYR A 140 -5.25 31.34 -4.32
CA TYR A 140 -6.48 30.83 -4.94
C TYR A 140 -7.76 31.52 -4.47
N GLY A 141 -7.69 32.42 -3.48
CA GLY A 141 -8.88 33.08 -2.95
C GLY A 141 -9.80 32.08 -2.24
N ILE A 142 -9.26 31.28 -1.34
CA ILE A 142 -10.05 30.34 -0.52
C ILE A 142 -10.96 31.12 0.44
N ASP A 143 -12.18 30.63 0.62
CA ASP A 143 -13.08 31.06 1.69
C ASP A 143 -12.63 30.47 3.03
N PRO A 144 -12.17 31.27 4.01
CA PRO A 144 -11.67 30.75 5.29
C PRO A 144 -12.73 30.00 6.12
N ASN A 145 -14.01 30.08 5.76
CA ASN A 145 -15.11 29.37 6.41
C ASN A 145 -15.46 28.03 5.72
N ARG A 146 -14.75 27.67 4.64
CA ARG A 146 -14.92 26.42 3.86
C ARG A 146 -13.60 25.69 3.64
N ILE A 147 -12.79 25.64 4.70
CA ILE A 147 -11.59 24.80 4.79
C ILE A 147 -11.97 23.49 5.47
N TYR A 148 -11.80 22.38 4.77
CA TYR A 148 -12.05 21.03 5.26
C TYR A 148 -10.73 20.28 5.38
N VAL A 149 -10.63 19.32 6.30
CA VAL A 149 -9.48 18.42 6.38
C VAL A 149 -9.93 16.97 6.37
N VAL A 150 -9.22 16.15 5.60
CA VAL A 150 -9.43 14.70 5.54
C VAL A 150 -8.09 14.01 5.69
N GLY A 151 -8.09 12.86 6.36
CA GLY A 151 -6.93 11.99 6.35
C GLY A 151 -7.27 10.51 6.27
N TYR A 152 -6.21 9.73 6.02
CA TYR A 152 -6.18 8.27 6.07
C TYR A 152 -5.08 7.83 7.04
N ASP A 153 -5.32 6.82 7.88
CA ASP A 153 -4.33 6.26 8.81
C ASP A 153 -3.63 7.34 9.68
N GLY A 154 -2.31 7.51 9.59
CA GLY A 154 -1.57 8.56 10.30
C GLY A 154 -2.04 9.96 9.93
N GLY A 155 -2.45 10.18 8.68
CA GLY A 155 -3.02 11.45 8.23
C GLY A 155 -4.39 11.73 8.86
N ALA A 156 -5.19 10.69 9.16
CA ALA A 156 -6.44 10.87 9.90
C ALA A 156 -6.18 11.20 11.38
N ASN A 157 -5.14 10.62 11.99
CA ASN A 157 -4.69 11.03 13.32
C ASN A 157 -4.23 12.50 13.31
N MET A 158 -3.49 12.93 12.28
CA MET A 158 -3.10 14.33 12.12
C MET A 158 -4.31 15.25 11.90
N ALA A 159 -5.28 14.84 11.09
CA ALA A 159 -6.53 15.58 10.87
C ALA A 159 -7.31 15.79 12.19
N PHE A 160 -7.34 14.76 13.06
CA PHE A 160 -7.91 14.87 14.40
C PHE A 160 -7.10 15.82 15.30
N SER A 161 -5.77 15.76 15.28
CA SER A 161 -4.92 16.68 16.06
C SER A 161 -5.10 18.14 15.61
N LEU A 162 -5.25 18.40 14.30
CA LEU A 162 -5.46 19.76 13.78
C LEU A 162 -6.73 20.43 14.31
N VAL A 163 -7.83 19.69 14.55
CA VAL A 163 -9.04 20.24 15.20
C VAL A 163 -8.73 20.82 16.60
N CYS A 164 -7.73 20.25 17.26
CA CYS A 164 -7.33 20.57 18.62
C CYS A 164 -6.21 21.63 18.70
N SER A 165 -5.29 21.66 17.73
CA SER A 165 -4.05 22.44 17.80
C SER A 165 -3.86 23.51 16.72
N SER A 166 -4.56 23.45 15.57
CA SER A 166 -4.43 24.45 14.51
C SER A 166 -4.94 25.83 14.95
N ARG A 167 -4.36 26.90 14.40
CA ARG A 167 -4.91 28.26 14.54
C ARG A 167 -6.11 28.52 13.60
N ARG A 168 -6.47 27.55 12.76
CA ARG A 168 -7.56 27.61 11.78
C ARG A 168 -8.77 26.82 12.27
N HIS A 169 -9.96 27.30 11.90
CA HIS A 169 -11.23 26.61 12.15
C HIS A 169 -11.62 25.81 10.90
N PHE A 170 -11.95 24.52 11.06
CA PHE A 170 -12.34 23.66 9.95
C PHE A 170 -13.87 23.60 9.80
N ALA A 171 -14.37 23.65 8.56
CA ALA A 171 -15.79 23.51 8.21
C ALA A 171 -16.30 22.06 8.32
N GLY A 172 -15.37 21.12 8.36
CA GLY A 172 -15.58 19.69 8.61
C GLY A 172 -14.26 18.93 8.54
N VAL A 173 -14.22 17.81 9.28
CA VAL A 173 -13.07 16.90 9.37
C VAL A 173 -13.53 15.48 9.05
N ALA A 174 -12.71 14.72 8.32
CA ALA A 174 -12.96 13.31 8.04
C ALA A 174 -11.71 12.46 8.32
N GLY A 175 -11.90 11.33 9.00
CA GLY A 175 -10.86 10.34 9.25
C GLY A 175 -11.26 8.98 8.70
N VAL A 176 -10.45 8.42 7.81
CA VAL A 176 -10.63 7.07 7.28
C VAL A 176 -9.57 6.15 7.89
N SER A 177 -10.01 5.02 8.44
CA SER A 177 -9.17 4.01 9.09
C SER A 177 -8.24 4.63 10.13
N ALA A 178 -8.81 5.24 11.18
CA ALA A 178 -8.10 5.74 12.36
C ALA A 178 -8.95 5.76 13.64
N LEU A 179 -8.28 5.72 14.78
CA LEU A 179 -8.84 5.88 16.12
C LEU A 179 -7.91 6.77 16.94
N LEU A 180 -8.48 7.60 17.82
CA LEU A 180 -7.71 8.54 18.63
C LEU A 180 -6.74 7.82 19.57
N TRP A 181 -5.63 8.48 19.88
CA TRP A 181 -4.78 8.14 21.01
C TRP A 181 -5.15 8.93 22.26
N ASP A 182 -4.85 8.38 23.42
CA ASP A 182 -5.01 9.04 24.72
C ASP A 182 -4.27 10.39 24.79
N TYR A 183 -3.03 10.46 24.31
CA TYR A 183 -2.26 11.71 24.26
C TYR A 183 -2.94 12.81 23.41
N GLN A 184 -3.67 12.47 22.35
CA GLN A 184 -4.40 13.47 21.54
C GLN A 184 -5.57 14.06 22.33
N THR A 185 -6.34 13.22 23.02
CA THR A 185 -7.47 13.70 23.85
C THR A 185 -7.04 14.61 25.00
N ALA A 186 -5.85 14.37 25.58
CA ALA A 186 -5.30 15.20 26.64
C ALA A 186 -5.01 16.66 26.19
N HIS A 187 -4.72 16.87 24.90
CA HIS A 187 -4.40 18.17 24.32
C HIS A 187 -5.62 18.88 23.69
N CYS A 188 -6.83 18.32 23.80
CA CYS A 188 -8.01 18.78 23.08
C CYS A 188 -9.25 19.18 23.94
N PRO A 189 -9.12 19.86 25.10
CA PRO A 189 -10.26 20.11 25.99
C PRO A 189 -11.22 21.23 25.55
N ASN A 190 -10.81 22.12 24.63
CA ASN A 190 -11.53 23.36 24.32
C ASN A 190 -11.69 23.64 22.80
N ALA A 191 -11.57 22.61 21.94
CA ALA A 191 -11.78 22.80 20.52
C ALA A 191 -13.24 23.21 20.21
N PRO A 192 -13.48 24.04 19.18
CA PRO A 192 -14.84 24.40 18.78
C PRO A 192 -15.56 23.18 18.17
N PRO A 193 -16.90 23.05 18.34
CA PRO A 193 -17.66 21.96 17.72
C PRO A 193 -17.45 21.90 16.21
N THR A 194 -16.86 20.82 15.74
CA THR A 194 -16.37 20.68 14.35
C THR A 194 -16.98 19.43 13.72
N PRO A 195 -17.69 19.53 12.57
CA PRO A 195 -18.38 18.40 11.97
C PRO A 195 -17.41 17.26 11.63
N LEU A 196 -17.65 16.06 12.17
CA LEU A 196 -16.72 14.94 12.08
C LEU A 196 -17.35 13.72 11.37
N LEU A 197 -16.64 13.17 10.39
CA LEU A 197 -16.94 11.87 9.77
C LEU A 197 -15.81 10.87 10.06
N MET A 198 -16.16 9.68 10.54
CA MET A 198 -15.23 8.57 10.73
C MET A 198 -15.64 7.35 9.90
N ILE A 199 -14.70 6.73 9.19
CA ILE A 199 -14.97 5.53 8.38
C ILE A 199 -13.89 4.47 8.62
N ASN A 200 -14.19 3.39 9.34
CA ASN A 200 -13.18 2.39 9.76
C ASN A 200 -13.56 0.96 9.34
N GLY A 201 -12.57 0.13 9.01
CA GLY A 201 -12.77 -1.30 8.84
C GLY A 201 -13.02 -2.03 10.16
N ARG A 202 -14.05 -2.88 10.24
CA ARG A 202 -14.34 -3.69 11.44
C ARG A 202 -13.47 -4.96 11.56
N ARG A 203 -12.64 -5.26 10.56
CA ARG A 203 -11.66 -6.36 10.54
C ARG A 203 -10.22 -5.86 10.40
N ASP A 204 -10.00 -4.57 10.64
CA ASP A 204 -8.69 -3.93 10.69
C ASP A 204 -7.89 -4.48 11.89
N GLU A 205 -6.76 -5.12 11.58
CA GLU A 205 -5.81 -5.64 12.59
C GLU A 205 -4.82 -4.59 13.09
N GLY A 206 -4.55 -3.57 12.26
CA GLY A 206 -3.76 -2.41 12.66
C GLY A 206 -4.52 -1.52 13.65
N LEU A 207 -5.86 -1.48 13.55
CA LEU A 207 -6.79 -0.70 14.37
C LEU A 207 -7.96 -1.53 14.92
N PRO A 208 -7.73 -2.41 15.92
CA PRO A 208 -8.80 -3.19 16.53
C PRO A 208 -9.95 -2.30 17.05
N VAL A 209 -11.20 -2.75 16.86
CA VAL A 209 -12.41 -2.01 17.26
C VAL A 209 -12.40 -1.66 18.76
N ASP A 210 -11.86 -2.55 19.59
CA ASP A 210 -11.73 -2.40 21.05
C ASP A 210 -10.52 -1.54 21.48
N GLY A 211 -9.79 -0.96 20.53
CA GLY A 211 -8.58 -0.18 20.78
C GLY A 211 -7.39 -1.06 21.16
N GLY A 212 -6.41 -0.50 21.86
CA GLY A 212 -5.27 -1.26 22.36
C GLY A 212 -4.11 -0.41 22.85
N GLY A 213 -3.22 -1.01 23.63
CA GLY A 213 -1.90 -0.43 23.86
C GLY A 213 -1.06 -0.49 22.58
N ALA A 214 -0.13 0.44 22.43
CA ALA A 214 0.96 0.28 21.47
C ALA A 214 1.85 -0.94 21.85
N PRO A 215 2.74 -1.42 20.95
CA PRO A 215 3.69 -2.49 21.25
C PRO A 215 4.54 -2.25 22.51
N GLN A 216 5.15 -3.30 23.04
CA GLN A 216 5.85 -3.26 24.33
C GLN A 216 6.85 -2.09 24.42
N ASN A 217 6.86 -1.43 25.59
CA ASN A 217 7.62 -0.23 25.95
C ASN A 217 7.09 1.14 25.46
N ILE A 218 5.95 1.19 24.75
CA ILE A 218 5.30 2.47 24.42
C ILE A 218 4.23 2.82 25.46
N ASN A 219 4.36 3.99 26.10
CA ASN A 219 3.40 4.51 27.09
C ASN A 219 2.31 5.38 26.44
N ALA A 220 1.58 4.80 25.48
CA ALA A 220 0.40 5.39 24.86
C ALA A 220 -0.64 4.30 24.56
N ARG A 221 -1.92 4.66 24.71
CA ARG A 221 -3.06 3.79 24.40
C ARG A 221 -3.89 4.37 23.28
N ARG A 222 -4.17 3.56 22.27
CA ARG A 222 -5.18 3.84 21.27
C ARG A 222 -6.55 3.56 21.88
N LEU A 223 -7.43 4.56 21.81
CA LEU A 223 -8.81 4.44 22.24
C LEU A 223 -9.55 3.44 21.35
N SER A 224 -10.55 2.79 21.93
CA SER A 224 -11.53 2.00 21.17
C SER A 224 -12.36 2.89 20.24
N THR A 225 -13.10 2.24 19.35
CA THR A 225 -14.10 2.90 18.49
C THR A 225 -15.15 3.63 19.32
N SER A 226 -15.67 2.98 20.37
CA SER A 226 -16.70 3.57 21.23
C SER A 226 -16.15 4.71 22.10
N GLU A 227 -14.92 4.62 22.60
CA GLU A 227 -14.24 5.72 23.31
C GLU A 227 -13.95 6.91 22.39
N THR A 228 -13.47 6.66 21.16
CA THR A 228 -13.19 7.73 20.18
C THR A 228 -14.48 8.47 19.81
N ILE A 229 -15.56 7.74 19.52
CA ILE A 229 -16.89 8.32 19.27
C ILE A 229 -17.40 9.08 20.50
N ALA A 230 -17.23 8.53 21.70
CA ALA A 230 -17.68 9.18 22.94
C ALA A 230 -16.91 10.49 23.22
N PHE A 231 -15.60 10.52 22.96
CA PHE A 231 -14.79 11.73 23.08
C PHE A 231 -15.36 12.86 22.21
N TRP A 232 -15.50 12.64 20.90
CA TRP A 232 -16.03 13.65 19.98
C TRP A 232 -17.46 14.05 20.31
N ARG A 233 -18.33 13.10 20.68
CA ARG A 233 -19.72 13.43 21.10
C ARG A 233 -19.78 14.33 22.33
N ASN A 234 -18.85 14.15 23.28
CA ASN A 234 -18.80 14.95 24.49
C ASN A 234 -18.22 16.35 24.21
N LEU A 235 -17.19 16.44 23.37
CA LEU A 235 -16.56 17.70 22.94
C LEU A 235 -17.55 18.61 22.20
N ASP A 236 -18.25 18.06 21.20
CA ASP A 236 -19.23 18.78 20.39
C ASP A 236 -20.61 18.90 21.06
N GLY A 237 -20.82 18.25 22.21
CA GLY A 237 -22.09 18.22 22.94
C GLY A 237 -23.26 17.64 22.13
N CYS A 238 -23.03 16.51 21.48
CA CYS A 238 -23.97 15.86 20.57
C CYS A 238 -25.21 15.26 21.27
N SER A 239 -26.33 15.21 20.53
CA SER A 239 -27.55 14.53 20.95
C SER A 239 -27.34 13.03 21.14
N ALA A 240 -28.36 12.33 21.66
CA ALA A 240 -28.47 10.88 21.44
C ALA A 240 -28.42 10.59 19.93
N PRO A 241 -27.75 9.52 19.48
CA PRO A 241 -27.68 9.19 18.07
C PRO A 241 -29.05 8.76 17.55
N SER A 242 -29.37 9.18 16.33
CA SER A 242 -30.67 8.93 15.70
C SER A 242 -30.74 7.58 14.98
N ASP A 243 -29.59 6.97 14.71
CA ASP A 243 -29.45 5.68 14.04
C ASP A 243 -28.33 4.87 14.72
N THR A 244 -28.60 3.59 14.98
CA THR A 244 -27.65 2.59 15.49
C THR A 244 -27.75 1.29 14.67
N GLY A 245 -27.95 1.44 13.36
CA GLY A 245 -28.05 0.34 12.40
C GLY A 245 -26.90 -0.66 12.47
N ASN A 246 -27.23 -1.94 12.24
CA ASN A 246 -26.29 -3.07 12.15
C ASN A 246 -25.27 -3.17 13.31
N ASN A 247 -25.72 -3.58 14.51
CA ASN A 247 -24.83 -3.96 15.63
C ASN A 247 -23.77 -2.89 15.98
N ASP A 248 -24.21 -1.65 16.21
CA ASP A 248 -23.36 -0.49 16.51
C ASP A 248 -22.26 -0.23 15.46
N SER A 249 -22.47 -0.67 14.21
CA SER A 249 -21.55 -0.39 13.10
C SER A 249 -21.69 1.01 12.56
N GLN A 250 -22.76 1.74 12.85
CA GLN A 250 -23.01 3.07 12.29
C GLN A 250 -23.65 4.00 13.30
N LEU A 251 -23.40 5.30 13.15
CA LEU A 251 -23.96 6.34 14.00
C LEU A 251 -24.09 7.66 13.24
N PHE A 252 -25.18 8.38 13.48
CA PHE A 252 -25.31 9.80 13.18
C PHE A 252 -25.88 10.54 14.40
N ALA A 253 -25.31 11.70 14.74
CA ALA A 253 -25.79 12.57 15.80
C ALA A 253 -25.62 14.05 15.43
N SER A 254 -26.65 14.86 15.70
CA SER A 254 -26.55 16.33 15.60
C SER A 254 -25.89 16.90 16.86
N CYS A 255 -25.12 17.98 16.72
CA CYS A 255 -24.32 18.53 17.80
C CYS A 255 -24.43 20.06 17.89
N ASN A 256 -23.74 20.67 18.85
CA ASN A 256 -23.79 22.12 19.07
C ASN A 256 -23.23 22.89 17.86
N GLY A 257 -23.62 24.15 17.72
CA GLY A 257 -23.15 25.02 16.63
C GLY A 257 -23.58 24.63 15.21
N GLY A 258 -24.45 23.62 15.05
CA GLY A 258 -24.76 23.02 13.75
C GLY A 258 -23.73 21.97 13.30
N SER A 259 -22.84 21.55 14.21
CA SER A 259 -21.98 20.39 14.00
C SER A 259 -22.77 19.09 13.97
N ALA A 260 -22.14 18.03 13.46
CA ALA A 260 -22.68 16.68 13.44
C ALA A 260 -21.53 15.67 13.52
N LEU A 261 -21.79 14.51 14.13
CA LEU A 261 -20.89 13.36 14.11
C LEU A 261 -21.52 12.24 13.28
N ALA A 262 -20.75 11.71 12.33
CA ALA A 262 -21.08 10.50 11.58
C ALA A 262 -19.98 9.44 11.76
N TYR A 263 -20.38 8.18 11.93
CA TYR A 263 -19.47 7.03 11.95
C TYR A 263 -19.99 5.90 11.06
N VAL A 264 -19.08 5.29 10.28
CA VAL A 264 -19.33 4.17 9.38
C VAL A 264 -18.28 3.07 9.60
N GLY A 265 -18.67 2.01 10.29
CA GLY A 265 -17.90 0.78 10.50
C GLY A 265 -18.17 -0.26 9.40
N VAL A 266 -17.16 -0.51 8.57
CA VAL A 266 -17.27 -1.41 7.40
C VAL A 266 -17.06 -2.87 7.84
N SER A 267 -18.15 -3.65 7.91
CA SER A 267 -18.19 -5.01 8.50
C SER A 267 -17.18 -6.03 7.93
N GLY A 268 -16.84 -5.93 6.65
CA GLY A 268 -15.79 -6.76 6.00
C GLY A 268 -14.52 -5.98 5.64
N GLY A 269 -14.42 -4.70 6.03
CA GLY A 269 -13.31 -3.80 5.74
C GLY A 269 -12.12 -3.99 6.69
N ASN A 270 -10.92 -3.75 6.16
CA ASN A 270 -9.64 -3.80 6.84
C ASN A 270 -9.10 -2.36 6.90
N HIS A 271 -7.78 -2.18 6.93
CA HIS A 271 -7.11 -0.88 6.95
C HIS A 271 -7.10 -0.20 5.58
N ASP A 272 -8.28 0.01 4.98
CA ASP A 272 -8.44 0.44 3.59
C ASP A 272 -8.85 1.92 3.48
N TRP A 273 -8.64 2.51 2.31
CA TRP A 273 -9.53 3.57 1.81
C TRP A 273 -10.66 2.91 1.02
N PHE A 274 -11.91 3.09 1.46
CA PHE A 274 -13.02 2.30 0.94
C PHE A 274 -13.52 2.79 -0.43
N HIS A 275 -13.59 1.87 -1.39
CA HIS A 275 -14.10 2.11 -2.73
C HIS A 275 -15.29 1.20 -3.08
N SER A 276 -16.21 1.73 -3.89
CA SER A 276 -17.30 0.95 -4.49
C SER A 276 -17.40 1.09 -6.02
N GLY A 277 -16.51 1.86 -6.64
CA GLY A 277 -16.54 2.17 -8.07
C GLY A 277 -16.37 0.95 -8.99
N PRO A 278 -16.89 1.01 -10.23
CA PRO A 278 -16.67 -0.02 -11.24
C PRO A 278 -15.19 0.00 -11.67
N GLY A 279 -14.49 -1.13 -11.50
CA GLY A 279 -13.08 -1.28 -11.86
C GLY A 279 -12.33 -2.15 -10.87
N TYR A 280 -12.52 -1.91 -9.58
CA TYR A 280 -11.88 -2.69 -8.51
C TYR A 280 -12.50 -4.09 -8.39
N GLU A 281 -11.64 -5.09 -8.21
CA GLU A 281 -12.03 -6.46 -7.89
C GLU A 281 -11.93 -6.75 -6.39
N LEU A 282 -10.87 -6.25 -5.73
CA LEU A 282 -10.59 -6.41 -4.31
C LEU A 282 -11.43 -5.46 -3.45
N ASN A 283 -11.46 -5.72 -2.13
CA ASN A 283 -11.98 -4.82 -1.08
C ASN A 283 -13.40 -4.23 -1.27
N ARG A 284 -14.21 -4.77 -2.18
CA ARG A 284 -15.60 -4.32 -2.45
C ARG A 284 -16.55 -4.62 -1.28
N GLN A 285 -16.63 -3.69 -0.32
CA GLN A 285 -17.52 -3.78 0.85
C GLN A 285 -18.82 -2.95 0.72
N GLY A 286 -19.08 -2.34 -0.44
CA GLY A 286 -20.27 -1.51 -0.67
C GLY A 286 -20.27 -0.17 0.07
N VAL A 287 -19.08 0.36 0.37
CA VAL A 287 -18.86 1.66 1.00
C VAL A 287 -17.85 2.43 0.14
N ASP A 288 -18.11 3.71 -0.07
CA ASP A 288 -17.22 4.61 -0.80
C ASP A 288 -16.88 5.81 0.10
N ALA A 289 -15.65 5.87 0.58
CA ALA A 289 -15.23 6.90 1.52
C ALA A 289 -15.27 8.29 0.89
N THR A 290 -14.92 8.39 -0.40
CA THR A 290 -14.92 9.63 -1.18
C THR A 290 -16.34 10.16 -1.37
N ALA A 291 -17.31 9.30 -1.72
CA ALA A 291 -18.70 9.72 -1.86
C ALA A 291 -19.34 10.15 -0.53
N LEU A 292 -19.06 9.44 0.57
CA LEU A 292 -19.56 9.80 1.90
C LEU A 292 -19.00 11.15 2.37
N LEU A 293 -17.71 11.38 2.15
CA LEU A 293 -17.06 12.65 2.43
C LEU A 293 -17.67 13.79 1.62
N ASN A 294 -17.92 13.57 0.32
CA ASN A 294 -18.50 14.57 -0.57
C ASN A 294 -19.83 15.10 0.00
N THR A 295 -20.76 14.20 0.26
CA THR A 295 -22.07 14.56 0.85
C THR A 295 -21.90 15.15 2.25
N PHE A 296 -21.01 14.64 3.11
CA PHE A 296 -20.85 15.15 4.47
C PHE A 296 -20.29 16.57 4.56
N PHE A 297 -19.40 16.94 3.65
CA PHE A 297 -18.77 18.26 3.57
C PHE A 297 -19.61 19.29 2.81
N PHE A 298 -20.23 18.92 1.69
CA PHE A 298 -20.90 19.85 0.77
C PHE A 298 -22.42 19.77 0.76
N ASP A 299 -23.04 18.65 1.16
CA ASP A 299 -24.50 18.48 1.19
C ASP A 299 -24.99 17.70 2.43
N ARG A 300 -24.55 18.13 3.61
CA ARG A 300 -24.82 17.43 4.88
C ARG A 300 -26.31 17.24 5.18
N ALA A 301 -27.17 18.08 4.61
CA ALA A 301 -28.63 17.98 4.74
C ALA A 301 -29.20 16.70 4.13
N HIS A 302 -28.51 16.11 3.15
CA HIS A 302 -28.88 14.84 2.50
C HIS A 302 -27.89 13.70 2.81
N PHE A 303 -27.02 13.87 3.82
CA PHE A 303 -26.12 12.80 4.26
C PHE A 303 -26.93 11.62 4.82
N ALA A 304 -26.69 10.44 4.25
CA ALA A 304 -27.30 9.18 4.68
C ALA A 304 -26.19 8.15 4.94
N LEU A 305 -26.38 7.35 6.00
CA LEU A 305 -25.49 6.23 6.28
C LEU A 305 -25.62 5.15 5.18
N PRO A 306 -24.51 4.55 4.73
CA PRO A 306 -24.54 3.54 3.67
C PRO A 306 -25.13 2.23 4.19
N ASN A 307 -25.53 1.31 3.31
CA ASN A 307 -25.88 -0.06 3.71
C ASN A 307 -24.74 -1.02 3.33
N PRO A 308 -23.72 -1.21 4.20
CA PRO A 308 -22.55 -2.02 3.86
C PRO A 308 -22.92 -3.48 3.66
N HIS A 309 -22.51 -4.04 2.53
CA HIS A 309 -22.72 -5.46 2.26
C HIS A 309 -21.74 -6.30 3.08
N SER A 310 -22.24 -7.30 3.81
CA SER A 310 -21.41 -8.31 4.47
C SER A 310 -20.87 -9.32 3.45
N SER A 311 -19.91 -8.89 2.62
CA SER A 311 -19.05 -9.87 1.96
C SER A 311 -18.32 -10.65 3.07
N GLY A 312 -18.49 -11.98 3.10
CA GLY A 312 -17.88 -12.80 4.16
C GLY A 312 -16.35 -12.82 4.09
N ASN A 313 -15.81 -12.44 2.93
CA ASN A 313 -14.39 -12.42 2.62
C ASN A 313 -13.67 -11.24 3.29
N ARG A 314 -12.41 -11.45 3.67
CA ARG A 314 -11.59 -10.45 4.34
C ARG A 314 -10.78 -9.65 3.33
N SER A 315 -10.95 -8.33 3.36
CA SER A 315 -10.14 -7.35 2.63
C SER A 315 -8.65 -7.39 3.04
N ARG A 316 -7.78 -6.93 2.15
CA ARG A 316 -6.34 -6.78 2.37
C ARG A 316 -6.00 -5.31 2.29
N ALA A 317 -5.24 -4.80 3.25
CA ALA A 317 -4.68 -3.46 3.15
C ALA A 317 -3.37 -3.46 2.36
N TRP A 318 -2.99 -2.29 1.85
CA TRP A 318 -1.68 -2.05 1.24
C TRP A 318 -1.32 -0.56 1.34
N ILE A 319 -0.03 -0.27 1.44
CA ILE A 319 0.51 1.10 1.35
C ILE A 319 1.00 1.29 -0.09
N VAL A 320 0.65 2.43 -0.69
CA VAL A 320 1.24 2.87 -1.97
C VAL A 320 2.08 4.11 -1.74
N TYR A 321 3.29 4.11 -2.28
CA TYR A 321 4.13 5.29 -2.45
C TYR A 321 4.27 5.59 -3.95
N ALA A 322 3.97 6.83 -4.35
CA ALA A 322 4.20 7.32 -5.69
C ALA A 322 5.18 8.50 -5.61
N PRO A 323 6.19 8.55 -6.49
CA PRO A 323 7.28 9.52 -6.38
C PRO A 323 6.81 10.95 -6.71
N PRO A 324 7.54 11.99 -6.28
CA PRO A 324 7.18 13.39 -6.56
C PRO A 324 6.94 13.69 -8.05
N ASP A 325 7.74 13.08 -8.92
CA ASP A 325 7.72 13.22 -10.38
C ASP A 325 6.76 12.24 -11.09
N TYR A 326 5.82 11.60 -10.38
CA TYR A 326 4.80 10.76 -11.00
C TYR A 326 3.86 11.59 -11.90
N ASP A 327 3.69 11.12 -13.14
CA ASP A 327 2.87 11.75 -14.17
C ASP A 327 1.80 10.75 -14.66
N PRO A 328 0.48 11.01 -14.46
CA PRO A 328 -0.58 10.11 -14.93
C PRO A 328 -0.64 10.00 -16.45
N ALA A 329 0.01 10.87 -17.23
CA ALA A 329 0.14 10.71 -18.68
C ALA A 329 1.18 9.65 -19.09
N ARG A 330 2.01 9.15 -18.16
CA ARG A 330 3.15 8.26 -18.46
C ARG A 330 3.03 6.90 -17.73
N PRO A 331 3.09 5.77 -18.47
CA PRO A 331 3.18 4.44 -17.87
C PRO A 331 4.39 4.32 -16.94
N THR A 332 4.12 4.11 -15.65
CA THR A 332 5.11 4.11 -14.57
C THR A 332 5.31 2.69 -14.01
N PRO A 333 6.56 2.21 -13.81
CA PRO A 333 6.81 0.90 -13.23
C PRO A 333 6.25 0.74 -11.82
N VAL A 334 6.00 -0.52 -11.42
CA VAL A 334 5.52 -0.86 -10.08
C VAL A 334 6.42 -1.91 -9.46
N VAL A 335 6.89 -1.65 -8.24
CA VAL A 335 7.58 -2.62 -7.39
C VAL A 335 6.65 -3.01 -6.23
N VAL A 336 6.28 -4.28 -6.18
CA VAL A 336 5.58 -4.86 -5.03
C VAL A 336 6.62 -5.40 -4.05
N LEU A 337 6.60 -4.95 -2.79
CA LEU A 337 7.58 -5.36 -1.79
C LEU A 337 6.93 -6.05 -0.58
N LEU A 338 7.20 -7.34 -0.44
CA LEU A 338 6.52 -8.25 0.49
C LEU A 338 7.25 -8.36 1.84
N HIS A 339 6.51 -8.20 2.93
CA HIS A 339 7.05 -8.21 4.30
C HIS A 339 7.47 -9.61 4.80
N GLY A 340 8.36 -9.66 5.79
CA GLY A 340 8.73 -10.89 6.51
C GLY A 340 7.66 -11.41 7.49
N ARG A 341 7.97 -12.44 8.28
CA ARG A 341 7.04 -12.98 9.30
C ARG A 341 7.67 -13.01 10.70
N PRO A 342 6.93 -12.65 11.77
CA PRO A 342 5.67 -11.92 11.74
C PRO A 342 5.96 -10.44 11.45
N SER A 343 5.36 -9.88 10.40
CA SER A 343 5.56 -8.47 10.04
C SER A 343 4.36 -7.90 9.28
N ASN A 344 4.50 -6.67 8.77
CA ASN A 344 3.44 -5.91 8.10
C ASN A 344 4.02 -4.92 7.07
N ALA A 345 3.16 -4.29 6.28
CA ALA A 345 3.53 -3.36 5.20
C ALA A 345 4.32 -2.15 5.71
N ILE A 346 3.89 -1.56 6.84
CA ILE A 346 4.56 -0.41 7.49
C ILE A 346 6.02 -0.77 7.83
N SER A 347 6.24 -1.97 8.39
CA SER A 347 7.57 -2.45 8.73
C SER A 347 8.43 -2.68 7.49
N MET A 348 7.86 -3.20 6.40
CA MET A 348 8.59 -3.40 5.14
C MET A 348 9.01 -2.08 4.48
N ALA A 349 8.14 -1.07 4.50
CA ALA A 349 8.48 0.27 4.06
C ALA A 349 9.61 0.87 4.92
N ALA A 350 9.52 0.72 6.24
CA ALA A 350 10.52 1.22 7.19
C ALA A 350 11.92 0.58 7.04
N ILE A 351 12.00 -0.76 6.87
CA ILE A 351 13.29 -1.47 6.77
C ILE A 351 13.91 -1.38 5.37
N SER A 352 13.12 -1.19 4.30
CA SER A 352 13.66 -1.22 2.94
C SER A 352 14.27 0.11 2.50
N GLY A 353 13.69 1.24 2.90
CA GLY A 353 14.00 2.54 2.31
C GLY A 353 13.69 2.59 0.80
N MET A 354 12.83 1.70 0.29
CA MET A 354 12.50 1.61 -1.14
C MET A 354 11.76 2.86 -1.65
N ASN A 355 11.10 3.63 -0.78
CA ASN A 355 10.54 4.95 -1.12
C ASN A 355 11.63 5.93 -1.59
N ASP A 356 12.83 5.92 -0.99
CA ASP A 356 13.92 6.81 -1.40
C ASP A 356 14.44 6.44 -2.81
N THR A 357 14.58 5.14 -3.08
CA THR A 357 14.95 4.59 -4.39
C THR A 357 13.87 4.92 -5.43
N ALA A 358 12.60 4.81 -5.06
CA ALA A 358 11.44 5.15 -5.90
C ALA A 358 11.39 6.65 -6.26
N ALA A 359 11.67 7.53 -5.30
CA ALA A 359 11.80 8.97 -5.54
C ALA A 359 12.94 9.29 -6.52
N GLN A 360 14.08 8.60 -6.40
CA GLN A 360 15.27 8.82 -7.24
C GLN A 360 15.11 8.31 -8.68
N HIS A 361 14.33 7.25 -8.89
CA HIS A 361 14.23 6.57 -10.19
C HIS A 361 12.84 6.58 -10.85
N ASN A 362 11.86 7.23 -10.21
CA ASN A 362 10.49 7.42 -10.69
C ASN A 362 9.74 6.11 -10.99
N PHE A 363 9.49 5.32 -9.94
CA PHE A 363 8.60 4.15 -9.95
C PHE A 363 7.67 4.13 -8.74
N ILE A 364 6.53 3.44 -8.83
CA ILE A 364 5.58 3.27 -7.72
C ILE A 364 6.01 2.08 -6.85
N VAL A 365 5.91 2.21 -5.52
CA VAL A 365 6.10 1.11 -4.58
C VAL A 365 4.78 0.73 -3.93
N VAL A 366 4.54 -0.57 -3.78
CA VAL A 366 3.36 -1.14 -3.14
C VAL A 366 3.80 -2.10 -2.06
N TYR A 367 3.37 -1.86 -0.83
CA TYR A 367 3.61 -2.73 0.32
C TYR A 367 2.28 -3.35 0.75
N PRO A 368 1.93 -4.55 0.25
CA PRO A 368 0.70 -5.22 0.65
C PRO A 368 0.83 -5.96 1.98
N GLU A 369 -0.29 -6.11 2.70
CA GLU A 369 -0.39 -6.93 3.91
C GLU A 369 -0.73 -8.40 3.58
N GLY A 370 0.04 -9.34 4.13
CA GLY A 370 -0.33 -10.75 4.26
C GLY A 370 -1.39 -10.95 5.35
N LEU A 371 -2.04 -12.12 5.40
CA LEU A 371 -2.93 -12.44 6.53
C LEU A 371 -2.17 -13.01 7.70
N ASP A 372 -2.64 -12.70 8.90
CA ASP A 372 -2.09 -13.24 10.15
C ASP A 372 -0.56 -12.96 10.26
N ASN A 373 -0.14 -11.83 9.66
CA ASN A 373 1.25 -11.38 9.49
C ASN A 373 2.17 -12.34 8.71
N GLU A 374 1.61 -13.15 7.79
CA GLU A 374 2.36 -14.03 6.89
C GLU A 374 1.77 -14.16 5.46
N TRP A 375 2.60 -14.67 4.57
CA TRP A 375 2.27 -15.08 3.19
C TRP A 375 2.18 -16.59 3.07
N ASN A 376 1.18 -17.06 2.32
CA ASN A 376 1.10 -18.43 1.81
C ASN A 376 2.15 -18.66 0.70
N ALA A 377 3.40 -18.84 1.10
CA ALA A 377 4.49 -19.17 0.20
C ALA A 377 4.48 -20.65 -0.25
N HIS A 378 3.83 -21.58 0.47
CA HIS A 378 3.81 -23.01 0.11
C HIS A 378 2.60 -23.84 0.58
N PHE A 379 1.70 -23.33 1.44
CA PHE A 379 0.75 -24.14 2.24
C PHE A 379 -0.38 -24.85 1.46
N ASP A 380 -0.78 -24.35 0.29
CA ASP A 380 -1.74 -25.02 -0.62
C ASP A 380 -1.05 -25.96 -1.63
N GLN A 381 0.26 -25.83 -1.82
CA GLN A 381 1.08 -26.72 -2.65
C GLN A 381 1.67 -27.88 -1.84
N ALA A 382 1.82 -27.72 -0.52
CA ALA A 382 2.35 -28.73 0.37
C ALA A 382 1.35 -29.86 0.64
N GLY A 383 1.70 -31.07 0.19
CA GLY A 383 0.99 -32.32 0.55
C GLY A 383 1.20 -32.78 2.01
N ARG A 384 1.82 -31.94 2.84
CA ARG A 384 2.13 -32.19 4.26
C ARG A 384 1.73 -30.95 5.07
N SER A 385 1.11 -31.15 6.23
CA SER A 385 0.75 -30.05 7.15
C SER A 385 1.96 -29.60 7.97
N ILE A 386 2.99 -29.07 7.30
CA ILE A 386 4.25 -28.66 7.92
C ILE A 386 4.56 -27.21 7.53
N SER A 387 4.81 -26.39 8.54
CA SER A 387 5.17 -24.98 8.45
C SER A 387 6.51 -24.74 9.13
N LEU A 388 7.24 -23.70 8.71
CA LEU A 388 8.42 -23.20 9.43
C LEU A 388 8.10 -22.86 10.91
N SER A 389 6.85 -22.47 11.21
CA SER A 389 6.37 -22.16 12.57
C SER A 389 5.65 -23.32 13.27
N GLY A 390 5.53 -24.48 12.62
CA GLY A 390 4.72 -25.61 13.11
C GLY A 390 3.20 -25.39 13.11
N GLN A 391 2.71 -24.18 12.83
CA GLN A 391 1.30 -23.87 12.62
C GLN A 391 1.06 -23.27 11.22
N ARG A 392 -0.13 -23.49 10.69
CA ARG A 392 -0.62 -22.97 9.40
C ARG A 392 -1.69 -21.93 9.71
N SER A 393 -1.72 -20.81 8.98
CA SER A 393 -2.92 -19.96 8.96
C SER A 393 -4.19 -20.80 8.77
N SER A 394 -5.23 -20.51 9.56
CA SER A 394 -6.52 -21.18 9.48
C SER A 394 -7.38 -20.71 8.29
N HIS A 395 -6.94 -19.66 7.59
CA HIS A 395 -7.66 -19.04 6.49
C HIS A 395 -7.20 -19.56 5.13
N PRO A 396 -8.12 -19.77 4.16
CA PRO A 396 -7.74 -19.93 2.76
C PRO A 396 -7.05 -18.64 2.27
N GLN A 397 -5.80 -18.76 1.88
CA GLN A 397 -4.97 -17.67 1.35
C GLN A 397 -4.61 -18.00 -0.11
N ASP A 398 -5.02 -17.17 -1.06
CA ASP A 398 -4.52 -17.19 -2.44
C ASP A 398 -3.75 -15.90 -2.70
N ASP A 399 -2.52 -15.86 -2.20
CA ASP A 399 -1.69 -14.66 -2.30
C ASP A 399 -1.11 -14.49 -3.71
N VAL A 400 -1.07 -15.54 -4.54
CA VAL A 400 -0.73 -15.40 -5.97
C VAL A 400 -1.84 -14.68 -6.71
N GLY A 401 -3.10 -15.09 -6.52
CA GLY A 401 -4.27 -14.42 -7.06
C GLY A 401 -4.37 -12.97 -6.57
N PHE A 402 -4.29 -12.76 -5.26
CA PHE A 402 -4.31 -11.43 -4.66
C PHE A 402 -3.24 -10.49 -5.23
N LEU A 403 -1.97 -10.90 -5.28
CA LEU A 403 -0.90 -10.05 -5.78
C LEU A 403 -1.01 -9.75 -7.29
N LYS A 404 -1.59 -10.67 -8.09
CA LYS A 404 -1.91 -10.40 -9.50
C LYS A 404 -3.05 -9.39 -9.62
N THR A 405 -4.18 -9.63 -8.96
CA THR A 405 -5.37 -8.75 -8.99
C THR A 405 -5.07 -7.36 -8.41
N LEU A 406 -4.17 -7.24 -7.43
CA LEU A 406 -3.72 -5.94 -6.90
C LEU A 406 -3.10 -5.05 -7.98
N MET A 407 -2.43 -5.62 -8.99
CA MET A 407 -1.92 -4.86 -10.13
C MET A 407 -3.03 -4.41 -11.08
N ASP A 408 -4.15 -5.14 -11.13
CA ASP A 408 -5.33 -4.74 -11.90
C ASP A 408 -6.08 -3.60 -11.21
N ASP A 409 -6.29 -3.69 -9.89
CA ASP A 409 -6.92 -2.64 -9.09
C ASP A 409 -6.10 -1.35 -9.08
N LEU A 410 -4.76 -1.43 -8.94
CA LEU A 410 -3.89 -0.24 -9.03
C LEU A 410 -3.89 0.40 -10.42
N ALA A 411 -4.21 -0.34 -11.49
CA ALA A 411 -4.35 0.23 -12.83
C ALA A 411 -5.64 1.06 -13.01
N VAL A 412 -6.56 1.04 -12.04
CA VAL A 412 -7.72 1.95 -11.97
C VAL A 412 -7.27 3.34 -11.52
N ASP A 413 -6.38 3.40 -10.53
CA ASP A 413 -5.92 4.66 -9.91
C ASP A 413 -4.70 5.26 -10.61
N PHE A 414 -3.78 4.41 -11.11
CA PHE A 414 -2.49 4.82 -11.66
C PHE A 414 -2.29 4.36 -13.12
N ASN A 415 -1.55 5.16 -13.89
CA ASN A 415 -1.06 4.75 -15.21
C ASN A 415 0.17 3.85 -15.04
N ILE A 416 -0.06 2.57 -14.76
CA ILE A 416 1.02 1.61 -14.51
C ILE A 416 1.54 0.99 -15.82
N ASP A 417 2.86 0.83 -15.90
CA ASP A 417 3.49 0.08 -16.98
C ASP A 417 3.37 -1.42 -16.72
N ARG A 418 2.34 -2.03 -17.30
CA ARG A 418 2.09 -3.49 -17.24
C ARG A 418 3.17 -4.36 -17.90
N SER A 419 4.24 -3.79 -18.47
CA SER A 419 5.44 -4.53 -18.88
C SER A 419 6.61 -4.43 -17.88
N ARG A 420 6.48 -3.55 -16.86
CA ARG A 420 7.48 -3.26 -15.82
C ARG A 420 6.84 -3.34 -14.43
N LEU A 421 6.22 -4.49 -14.16
CA LEU A 421 5.74 -4.89 -12.84
C LEU A 421 6.75 -5.85 -12.23
N TYR A 422 7.14 -5.64 -10.98
CA TYR A 422 8.17 -6.44 -10.29
C TYR A 422 7.72 -6.86 -8.90
N VAL A 423 8.22 -7.99 -8.41
CA VAL A 423 7.97 -8.45 -7.03
C VAL A 423 9.30 -8.70 -6.33
N GLY A 424 9.48 -8.11 -5.16
CA GLY A 424 10.52 -8.50 -4.22
C GLY A 424 9.99 -8.70 -2.82
N GLY A 425 10.84 -9.18 -1.91
CA GLY A 425 10.43 -9.35 -0.52
C GLY A 425 11.52 -9.87 0.39
N PHE A 426 11.29 -9.67 1.68
CA PHE A 426 12.21 -10.05 2.75
C PHE A 426 11.70 -11.29 3.50
N SER A 427 12.57 -12.25 3.83
CA SER A 427 12.25 -13.40 4.67
C SER A 427 11.03 -14.18 4.14
N ASN A 428 9.91 -14.26 4.88
CA ASN A 428 8.65 -14.84 4.39
C ASN A 428 8.12 -14.20 3.07
N GLY A 429 8.34 -12.91 2.85
CA GLY A 429 8.09 -12.25 1.58
C GLY A 429 9.08 -12.64 0.48
N GLY A 430 10.32 -13.00 0.83
CA GLY A 430 11.30 -13.60 -0.10
C GLY A 430 10.91 -15.02 -0.51
N PHE A 431 10.45 -15.84 0.45
CA PHE A 431 9.84 -17.14 0.18
C PHE A 431 8.59 -17.02 -0.73
N MET A 432 7.77 -15.99 -0.55
CA MET A 432 6.65 -15.69 -1.45
C MET A 432 7.13 -15.20 -2.82
N THR A 433 8.22 -14.44 -2.88
CA THR A 433 8.85 -14.00 -4.14
C THR A 433 9.36 -15.20 -4.96
N HIS A 434 9.96 -16.20 -4.31
CA HIS A 434 10.27 -17.50 -4.94
C HIS A 434 9.01 -18.17 -5.56
N ARG A 435 7.89 -18.19 -4.84
CA ARG A 435 6.62 -18.72 -5.37
C ARG A 435 6.14 -17.91 -6.58
N MET A 436 6.13 -16.58 -6.48
CA MET A 436 5.71 -15.69 -7.56
C MET A 436 6.58 -15.85 -8.81
N ALA A 437 7.90 -16.00 -8.65
CA ALA A 437 8.84 -16.26 -9.75
C ALA A 437 8.51 -17.53 -10.55
N CYS A 438 7.77 -18.48 -9.94
CA CYS A 438 7.38 -19.76 -10.53
C CYS A 438 5.88 -19.85 -10.87
N SER A 439 5.05 -18.89 -10.45
CA SER A 439 3.59 -18.88 -10.65
C SER A 439 3.05 -17.68 -11.44
N ALA A 440 3.81 -16.58 -11.54
CA ALA A 440 3.34 -15.30 -12.06
C ALA A 440 4.33 -14.62 -13.03
N GLY A 441 5.22 -15.40 -13.66
CA GLY A 441 6.10 -14.93 -14.75
C GLY A 441 5.38 -14.53 -16.05
N ASP A 442 4.06 -14.66 -16.08
CA ASP A 442 3.15 -14.11 -17.11
C ASP A 442 2.67 -12.69 -16.78
N THR A 443 3.00 -12.18 -15.60
CA THR A 443 2.46 -10.93 -15.02
C THR A 443 3.57 -9.98 -14.57
N PHE A 444 4.62 -10.52 -13.96
CA PHE A 444 5.76 -9.74 -13.46
C PHE A 444 7.03 -10.03 -14.26
N ALA A 445 7.78 -8.97 -14.55
CA ALA A 445 8.94 -8.98 -15.43
C ALA A 445 10.23 -9.50 -14.77
N ALA A 446 10.38 -9.31 -13.46
CA ALA A 446 11.54 -9.77 -12.68
C ALA A 446 11.20 -9.91 -11.18
N PHE A 447 12.02 -10.69 -10.47
CA PHE A 447 11.83 -11.08 -9.07
C PHE A 447 13.09 -10.84 -8.23
N ALA A 448 12.98 -10.41 -6.97
CA ALA A 448 14.14 -10.20 -6.10
C ALA A 448 13.88 -10.59 -4.63
N GLU A 449 14.52 -11.65 -4.15
CA GLU A 449 14.39 -12.09 -2.75
C GLU A 449 15.56 -11.63 -1.88
N VAL A 450 15.27 -11.37 -0.60
CA VAL A 450 16.26 -11.04 0.43
C VAL A 450 16.02 -11.92 1.67
N GLY A 451 17.05 -12.66 2.10
CA GLY A 451 17.02 -13.44 3.34
C GLY A 451 16.08 -14.66 3.29
N SER A 452 15.96 -15.33 2.15
CA SER A 452 15.11 -16.52 2.00
C SER A 452 15.80 -17.66 1.23
N ALA A 453 15.05 -18.73 0.98
CA ALA A 453 15.52 -19.89 0.22
C ALA A 453 14.34 -20.57 -0.48
N LEU A 454 14.60 -21.49 -1.42
CA LEU A 454 13.54 -22.21 -2.10
C LEU A 454 12.97 -23.32 -1.21
N TYR A 455 11.66 -23.27 -0.91
CA TYR A 455 10.93 -24.38 -0.30
C TYR A 455 11.04 -25.65 -1.14
N ILE A 456 11.25 -26.80 -0.49
CA ILE A 456 11.38 -28.08 -1.19
C ILE A 456 10.12 -28.43 -2.00
N GLU A 457 8.93 -28.11 -1.47
CA GLU A 457 7.65 -28.32 -2.13
C GLU A 457 7.52 -27.53 -3.45
N LEU A 458 8.16 -26.36 -3.55
CA LEU A 458 8.10 -25.51 -4.75
C LEU A 458 9.06 -25.97 -5.86
N THR A 459 10.06 -26.81 -5.56
CA THR A 459 11.09 -27.22 -6.54
C THR A 459 10.52 -27.76 -7.85
N ARG A 460 9.48 -28.62 -7.76
CA ARG A 460 8.81 -29.21 -8.93
C ARG A 460 7.95 -28.20 -9.70
N LEU A 461 7.36 -27.22 -9.02
CA LEU A 461 6.63 -26.12 -9.64
C LEU A 461 7.60 -25.23 -10.42
N CYS A 462 8.66 -24.77 -9.77
CA CYS A 462 9.70 -23.94 -10.36
C CYS A 462 10.39 -24.63 -11.56
N GLN A 463 10.79 -25.90 -11.44
CA GLN A 463 11.39 -26.65 -12.56
C GLN A 463 10.49 -26.73 -13.81
N ARG A 464 9.18 -26.53 -13.67
CA ARG A 464 8.19 -26.60 -14.75
C ARG A 464 7.65 -25.25 -15.18
N SER A 465 7.95 -24.19 -14.43
CA SER A 465 7.60 -22.81 -14.79
C SER A 465 8.50 -22.31 -15.93
N PRO A 466 8.05 -21.32 -16.71
CA PRO A 466 8.94 -20.58 -17.60
C PRO A 466 10.15 -19.99 -16.85
N PRO A 467 11.30 -19.82 -17.51
CA PRO A 467 12.38 -18.96 -17.02
C PRO A 467 11.86 -17.55 -16.70
N THR A 468 12.38 -16.96 -15.62
CA THR A 468 12.13 -15.56 -15.22
C THR A 468 13.38 -14.98 -14.56
N PRO A 469 13.68 -13.68 -14.73
CA PRO A 469 14.83 -13.06 -14.07
C PRO A 469 14.66 -13.10 -12.56
N MET A 470 15.73 -13.47 -11.83
CA MET A 470 15.68 -13.48 -10.37
C MET A 470 16.99 -13.03 -9.71
N LEU A 471 16.86 -12.07 -8.80
CA LEU A 471 17.92 -11.63 -7.90
C LEU A 471 17.75 -12.28 -6.52
N PHE A 472 18.88 -12.60 -5.89
CA PHE A 472 18.97 -13.24 -4.57
C PHE A 472 19.93 -12.45 -3.67
N MET A 473 19.60 -12.24 -2.41
CA MET A 473 20.51 -11.64 -1.42
C MET A 473 20.44 -12.39 -0.10
N HIS A 474 21.58 -12.88 0.42
CA HIS A 474 21.57 -13.66 1.67
C HIS A 474 22.79 -13.43 2.55
N GLY A 475 22.55 -13.34 3.87
CA GLY A 475 23.59 -13.26 4.90
C GLY A 475 24.13 -14.63 5.29
N SER A 476 25.45 -14.84 5.25
CA SER A 476 26.03 -16.15 5.65
C SER A 476 25.95 -16.43 7.15
N GLY A 477 25.66 -15.41 7.96
CA GLY A 477 25.42 -15.48 9.40
C GLY A 477 23.96 -15.32 9.79
N ASP A 478 23.03 -15.48 8.84
CA ASP A 478 21.59 -15.37 9.05
C ASP A 478 21.09 -16.36 10.13
N PRO A 479 20.58 -15.90 11.29
CA PRO A 479 20.11 -16.77 12.36
C PRO A 479 18.70 -17.34 12.15
N SER A 480 17.94 -16.84 11.16
CA SER A 480 16.53 -17.18 10.93
C SER A 480 16.34 -18.16 9.76
N VAL A 481 17.12 -17.99 8.70
CA VAL A 481 17.19 -18.83 7.51
C VAL A 481 18.67 -19.20 7.28
N PRO A 482 19.16 -20.28 7.91
CA PRO A 482 20.56 -20.68 7.79
C PRO A 482 20.95 -20.97 6.34
N ILE A 483 22.20 -20.67 5.98
CA ILE A 483 22.71 -20.80 4.60
C ILE A 483 22.59 -22.23 4.03
N ASP A 484 22.69 -23.26 4.90
CA ASP A 484 22.54 -24.68 4.55
C ASP A 484 21.07 -25.13 4.37
N GLY A 485 20.12 -24.24 4.66
CA GLY A 485 18.67 -24.47 4.61
C GLY A 485 18.05 -24.72 5.99
N VAL A 486 16.72 -24.62 6.07
CA VAL A 486 15.98 -24.86 7.31
C VAL A 486 15.56 -26.32 7.43
N GLU A 487 15.86 -26.93 8.58
CA GLU A 487 15.38 -28.25 8.98
C GLU A 487 14.61 -28.16 10.31
N ILE A 488 13.56 -28.96 10.47
CA ILE A 488 12.80 -29.07 11.71
C ILE A 488 12.89 -30.48 12.30
N VAL A 489 12.71 -30.59 13.61
CA VAL A 489 12.59 -31.89 14.28
C VAL A 489 11.36 -32.63 13.74
N ASN A 490 11.55 -33.88 13.35
CA ASN A 490 10.49 -34.75 12.86
C ASN A 490 9.52 -35.14 14.01
N PRO A 491 8.25 -34.71 14.01
CA PRO A 491 7.33 -35.00 15.12
C PRO A 491 6.95 -36.48 15.24
N GLN A 492 7.20 -37.28 14.20
CA GLN A 492 6.99 -38.74 14.18
C GLN A 492 8.28 -39.51 14.53
N GLY A 493 9.40 -38.83 14.76
CA GLY A 493 10.72 -39.41 14.99
C GLY A 493 11.44 -39.83 13.72
N GLY A 494 12.77 -39.98 13.82
CA GLY A 494 13.67 -40.22 12.69
C GLY A 494 14.45 -38.96 12.28
N GLU A 495 14.99 -38.96 11.07
CA GLU A 495 15.77 -37.84 10.52
C GLU A 495 14.97 -36.52 10.51
N PRO A 496 15.63 -35.36 10.68
CA PRO A 496 15.02 -34.04 10.54
C PRO A 496 14.28 -33.88 9.21
N ILE A 497 13.19 -33.12 9.24
CA ILE A 497 12.44 -32.77 8.05
C ILE A 497 13.03 -31.47 7.49
N ARG A 498 13.77 -31.58 6.39
CA ARG A 498 14.22 -30.41 5.63
C ARG A 498 13.02 -29.71 4.99
N ILE A 499 12.95 -28.40 5.16
CA ILE A 499 11.87 -27.52 4.71
C ILE A 499 12.29 -26.72 3.46
N THR A 500 13.52 -26.21 3.46
CA THR A 500 14.08 -25.44 2.34
C THR A 500 15.30 -26.14 1.78
N LEU A 501 15.65 -25.84 0.53
CA LEU A 501 17.01 -26.08 0.05
C LEU A 501 18.01 -25.20 0.82
N SER A 502 19.31 -25.48 0.65
CA SER A 502 20.34 -24.49 0.97
C SER A 502 20.18 -23.26 0.07
N VAL A 503 20.71 -22.11 0.47
CA VAL A 503 20.66 -20.89 -0.35
C VAL A 503 21.36 -21.11 -1.69
N GLN A 504 22.51 -21.78 -1.67
CA GLN A 504 23.27 -22.12 -2.88
C GLN A 504 22.51 -23.09 -3.80
N ASP A 505 21.85 -24.12 -3.23
CA ASP A 505 21.01 -25.03 -4.00
C ASP A 505 19.74 -24.35 -4.55
N SER A 506 19.22 -23.34 -3.85
CA SER A 506 18.09 -22.51 -4.28
C SER A 506 18.46 -21.69 -5.52
N VAL A 507 19.57 -20.95 -5.46
CA VAL A 507 20.13 -20.23 -6.62
C VAL A 507 20.41 -21.21 -7.76
N ALA A 508 21.05 -22.36 -7.49
CA ALA A 508 21.33 -23.37 -8.51
C ALA A 508 20.06 -24.01 -9.12
N ALA A 509 18.97 -24.15 -8.36
CA ALA A 509 17.70 -24.65 -8.87
C ALA A 509 17.07 -23.68 -9.88
N ILE A 510 17.07 -22.38 -9.57
CA ILE A 510 16.53 -21.35 -10.47
C ILE A 510 17.47 -21.10 -11.66
N ALA A 511 18.79 -21.08 -11.46
CA ALA A 511 19.77 -20.99 -12.55
C ALA A 511 19.62 -22.14 -13.56
N ARG A 512 19.40 -23.38 -13.09
CA ARG A 512 19.11 -24.53 -13.97
C ARG A 512 17.77 -24.43 -14.69
N ARG A 513 16.74 -23.86 -14.07
CA ARG A 513 15.45 -23.57 -14.72
C ARG A 513 15.63 -22.55 -15.85
N ASN A 514 16.48 -21.54 -15.64
CA ASN A 514 16.79 -20.49 -16.60
C ASN A 514 17.91 -20.88 -17.59
N HIS A 515 18.29 -22.17 -17.65
CA HIS A 515 19.34 -22.73 -18.49
C HIS A 515 20.75 -22.12 -18.35
N CYS A 516 20.99 -21.33 -17.30
CA CYS A 516 22.29 -20.74 -17.02
C CYS A 516 23.39 -21.80 -16.79
N SER A 517 24.62 -21.48 -17.17
CA SER A 517 25.81 -22.19 -16.71
C SER A 517 26.02 -22.00 -15.21
N MET A 518 26.55 -23.03 -14.53
CA MET A 518 27.00 -22.92 -13.15
C MET A 518 28.33 -22.15 -13.01
N SER A 519 28.97 -21.76 -14.12
CA SER A 519 30.08 -20.81 -14.14
C SER A 519 29.57 -19.38 -14.31
N GLY A 520 30.16 -18.43 -13.60
CA GLY A 520 29.76 -17.03 -13.65
C GLY A 520 30.89 -16.07 -13.31
N THR A 521 30.61 -14.77 -13.41
CA THR A 521 31.51 -13.71 -12.93
C THR A 521 31.24 -13.43 -11.46
N SER A 522 32.30 -13.18 -10.69
CA SER A 522 32.22 -12.84 -9.26
C SER A 522 32.90 -11.49 -9.00
N THR A 523 32.26 -10.63 -8.23
CA THR A 523 32.74 -9.30 -7.85
C THR A 523 32.61 -9.10 -6.34
N THR A 524 33.73 -8.88 -5.66
CA THR A 524 33.74 -8.47 -4.24
C THR A 524 33.59 -6.95 -4.16
N PHE A 525 32.67 -6.47 -3.30
CA PHE A 525 32.46 -5.05 -3.08
C PHE A 525 33.54 -4.48 -2.16
N ALA A 526 33.80 -3.17 -2.27
CA ALA A 526 34.72 -2.49 -1.38
C ALA A 526 34.07 -2.29 0.00
N GLU A 527 34.80 -2.65 1.07
CA GLU A 527 34.36 -2.44 2.44
C GLU A 527 34.35 -0.94 2.78
N SER A 528 33.21 -0.41 3.21
CA SER A 528 33.02 0.99 3.61
C SER A 528 33.60 1.31 4.99
N GLY A 529 34.01 0.28 5.74
CA GLY A 529 34.37 0.36 7.15
C GLY A 529 33.19 0.46 8.11
N ARG A 530 31.94 0.52 7.62
CA ARG A 530 30.72 0.63 8.43
C ARG A 530 30.16 -0.72 8.91
N SER A 531 30.57 -1.82 8.29
CA SER A 531 30.11 -3.17 8.63
C SER A 531 31.30 -4.14 8.84
N PRO A 532 32.15 -3.88 9.85
CA PRO A 532 33.36 -4.66 10.10
C PRO A 532 33.06 -6.14 10.32
N GLY A 533 33.82 -7.02 9.66
CA GLY A 533 33.61 -8.47 9.72
C GLY A 533 32.56 -9.01 8.75
N THR A 534 31.97 -8.16 7.91
CA THR A 534 31.10 -8.58 6.80
C THR A 534 31.73 -8.26 5.43
N GLN A 535 31.41 -9.03 4.39
CA GLN A 535 31.89 -8.78 3.03
C GLN A 535 30.90 -9.26 1.97
N VAL A 536 30.56 -8.39 1.02
CA VAL A 536 29.61 -8.69 -0.06
C VAL A 536 30.33 -9.23 -1.30
N VAL A 537 29.87 -10.39 -1.77
CA VAL A 537 30.30 -11.02 -3.02
C VAL A 537 29.08 -11.19 -3.93
N ARG A 538 29.11 -10.50 -5.07
CA ARG A 538 28.09 -10.59 -6.13
C ARG A 538 28.52 -11.61 -7.16
N PHE A 539 27.62 -12.48 -7.58
CA PHE A 539 27.84 -13.55 -8.56
C PHE A 539 26.76 -13.54 -9.66
N GLU A 540 27.19 -13.68 -10.91
CA GLU A 540 26.34 -13.70 -12.11
C GLU A 540 26.63 -14.94 -12.97
N PRO A 541 25.75 -15.96 -12.98
CA PRO A 541 25.80 -17.07 -13.92
C PRO A 541 25.87 -16.60 -15.39
N HIS A 542 26.62 -17.32 -16.23
CA HIS A 542 26.71 -17.03 -17.66
C HIS A 542 25.75 -17.87 -18.50
N GLY A 543 25.27 -17.32 -19.62
CA GLY A 543 24.52 -18.09 -20.62
C GLY A 543 23.14 -18.54 -20.16
N CYS A 544 22.46 -17.73 -19.34
CA CYS A 544 21.03 -17.87 -19.10
C CYS A 544 20.23 -17.65 -20.40
N ASP A 545 18.97 -18.10 -20.42
CA ASP A 545 18.01 -17.71 -21.46
C ASP A 545 17.83 -16.17 -21.50
N GLU A 546 17.53 -15.62 -22.67
CA GLU A 546 17.26 -14.20 -22.87
C GLU A 546 16.07 -13.74 -22.00
N GLY A 547 16.27 -12.66 -21.24
CA GLY A 547 15.27 -12.19 -20.28
C GLY A 547 15.05 -13.15 -19.10
N ALA A 548 16.08 -13.89 -18.68
CA ALA A 548 16.05 -14.80 -17.54
C ALA A 548 17.33 -14.73 -16.69
N ASP A 549 17.90 -13.53 -16.53
CA ASP A 549 19.15 -13.33 -15.82
C ASP A 549 19.08 -13.66 -14.31
N ILE A 550 20.22 -14.04 -13.75
CA ILE A 550 20.37 -14.39 -12.34
C ILE A 550 21.48 -13.55 -11.72
N VAL A 551 21.21 -12.93 -10.57
CA VAL A 551 22.22 -12.21 -9.78
C VAL A 551 22.12 -12.64 -8.33
N TYR A 552 23.24 -13.05 -7.73
CA TYR A 552 23.29 -13.49 -6.33
C TYR A 552 24.28 -12.65 -5.52
N TYR A 553 23.82 -12.07 -4.42
CA TYR A 553 24.65 -11.38 -3.43
C TYR A 553 24.79 -12.26 -2.18
N LEU A 554 25.98 -12.82 -1.97
CA LEU A 554 26.37 -13.45 -0.71
C LEU A 554 27.02 -12.40 0.20
N ILE A 555 26.42 -12.16 1.35
CA ILE A 555 26.92 -11.23 2.37
C ILE A 555 27.59 -12.08 3.44
N ASN A 556 28.88 -12.36 3.27
CA ASN A 556 29.65 -13.12 4.24
C ASN A 556 29.63 -12.41 5.59
N GLY A 557 29.34 -13.14 6.67
CA GLY A 557 29.19 -12.60 8.02
C GLY A 557 27.90 -11.81 8.28
N GLY A 558 27.15 -11.41 7.24
CA GLY A 558 25.90 -10.66 7.40
C GLY A 558 24.75 -11.49 7.96
N GLY A 559 23.83 -10.83 8.66
CA GLY A 559 22.64 -11.44 9.27
C GLY A 559 21.36 -11.42 8.42
N HIS A 560 20.24 -11.81 9.04
CA HIS A 560 18.87 -11.75 8.52
C HIS A 560 18.35 -10.30 8.48
N THR A 561 18.92 -9.48 7.60
CA THR A 561 18.73 -8.02 7.59
C THR A 561 18.47 -7.51 6.18
N TRP A 562 17.97 -6.28 6.05
CA TRP A 562 17.91 -5.58 4.77
C TRP A 562 19.19 -4.75 4.55
N PRO A 563 20.05 -5.08 3.57
CA PRO A 563 21.34 -4.39 3.39
C PRO A 563 21.19 -2.90 3.06
N GLY A 564 22.00 -2.07 3.72
CA GLY A 564 21.99 -0.62 3.59
C GLY A 564 20.96 0.11 4.46
N ALA A 565 20.19 -0.60 5.30
CA ALA A 565 19.21 -0.03 6.22
C ALA A 565 19.76 0.07 7.66
N GLU A 566 20.45 1.17 7.96
CA GLU A 566 21.07 1.40 9.27
C GLU A 566 20.05 1.57 10.40
N GLY A 567 20.29 0.85 11.52
CA GLY A 567 19.58 1.05 12.78
C GLY A 567 18.11 0.62 12.82
N VAL A 568 17.58 0.00 11.76
CA VAL A 568 16.15 -0.40 11.70
C VAL A 568 15.91 -1.82 12.24
N MET A 569 16.92 -2.70 12.18
CA MET A 569 16.82 -4.09 12.65
C MET A 569 17.88 -4.34 13.74
N PRO A 570 17.51 -4.74 14.98
CA PRO A 570 18.48 -4.94 16.05
C PRO A 570 19.41 -6.14 15.82
N GLU A 571 20.71 -5.90 15.85
CA GLU A 571 21.76 -6.91 15.60
C GLU A 571 21.67 -8.13 16.53
N GLU A 572 21.19 -7.96 17.77
CA GLU A 572 20.99 -9.06 18.74
C GLU A 572 20.08 -10.18 18.20
N PHE A 573 19.03 -9.82 17.45
CA PHE A 573 18.03 -10.78 16.96
C PHE A 573 18.25 -11.17 15.50
N PHE A 574 18.82 -10.27 14.71
CA PHE A 574 18.93 -10.43 13.26
C PHE A 574 20.35 -10.67 12.77
N GLY A 575 21.39 -10.46 13.59
CA GLY A 575 22.78 -10.42 13.14
C GLY A 575 23.13 -9.09 12.45
N PRO A 576 24.38 -8.91 12.00
CA PRO A 576 24.88 -7.61 11.55
C PRO A 576 24.34 -7.22 10.17
N THR A 577 23.89 -5.97 10.04
CA THR A 577 23.50 -5.37 8.75
C THR A 577 24.74 -4.92 7.97
N ASN A 578 24.89 -5.38 6.73
CA ASN A 578 25.90 -4.83 5.83
C ASN A 578 25.46 -3.46 5.26
N MET A 579 26.39 -2.50 5.25
CA MET A 579 26.19 -1.10 4.85
C MET A 579 27.06 -0.68 3.66
N ASP A 580 27.72 -1.64 2.99
CA ASP A 580 28.62 -1.38 1.85
C ASP A 580 27.85 -1.16 0.53
N PHE A 581 26.56 -1.54 0.51
CA PHE A 581 25.62 -1.29 -0.58
C PHE A 581 24.20 -1.13 -0.04
N ARG A 582 23.29 -0.57 -0.84
CA ARG A 582 21.85 -0.50 -0.55
C ARG A 582 21.13 -1.56 -1.38
N ALA A 583 20.42 -2.46 -0.71
CA ALA A 583 19.70 -3.54 -1.40
C ALA A 583 18.60 -3.01 -2.32
N SER A 584 17.86 -1.97 -1.90
CA SER A 584 16.78 -1.38 -2.69
C SER A 584 17.26 -0.82 -4.04
N ASP A 585 18.41 -0.14 -4.05
CA ASP A 585 19.01 0.40 -5.29
C ASP A 585 19.48 -0.73 -6.20
N ALA A 586 20.16 -1.75 -5.67
CA ALA A 586 20.60 -2.92 -6.43
C ALA A 586 19.43 -3.78 -6.97
N ILE A 587 18.30 -3.82 -6.24
CA ILE A 587 17.05 -4.44 -6.68
C ILE A 587 16.44 -3.64 -7.83
N TRP A 588 16.42 -2.32 -7.74
CA TRP A 588 15.92 -1.45 -8.82
C TRP A 588 16.79 -1.50 -10.08
N ASP A 589 18.12 -1.46 -9.95
CA ASP A 589 19.05 -1.62 -11.07
C ASP A 589 18.81 -2.94 -11.81
N PHE A 590 18.56 -4.03 -11.07
CA PHE A 590 18.18 -5.31 -11.64
C PHE A 590 16.80 -5.28 -12.31
N PHE A 591 15.77 -4.76 -11.63
CA PHE A 591 14.41 -4.70 -12.16
C PHE A 591 14.31 -3.86 -13.42
N SER A 592 14.87 -2.64 -13.41
CA SER A 592 14.78 -1.69 -14.52
C SER A 592 15.44 -2.16 -15.82
N ALA A 593 16.34 -3.14 -15.76
CA ALA A 593 16.91 -3.81 -16.92
C ALA A 593 15.97 -4.82 -17.61
N HIS A 594 14.84 -5.19 -16.98
CA HIS A 594 13.95 -6.25 -17.43
C HIS A 594 12.55 -5.73 -17.80
N THR A 595 11.99 -6.25 -18.90
CA THR A 595 10.62 -5.97 -19.32
C THR A 595 9.91 -7.26 -19.71
N LEU A 596 8.65 -7.42 -19.31
CA LEU A 596 7.83 -8.56 -19.71
C LEU A 596 7.50 -8.47 -21.20
N GLU A 597 8.16 -9.29 -22.01
CA GLU A 597 7.84 -9.39 -23.44
C GLU A 597 6.42 -9.90 -23.66
N ARG A 598 5.55 -9.03 -24.21
CA ARG A 598 4.25 -9.46 -24.71
C ARG A 598 4.43 -10.31 -25.96
N ARG A 599 4.59 -11.62 -25.78
CA ARG A 599 4.53 -12.60 -26.88
C ARG A 599 3.23 -12.43 -27.64
N GLY A 600 3.30 -11.78 -28.81
CA GLY A 600 2.16 -11.62 -29.69
C GLY A 600 1.60 -13.00 -30.05
N HIS A 601 0.30 -13.20 -29.79
CA HIS A 601 -0.41 -14.33 -30.37
C HIS A 601 -0.55 -14.08 -31.88
N HIS A 602 0.36 -14.69 -32.65
CA HIS A 602 0.30 -14.81 -34.09
C HIS A 602 -0.63 -15.95 -34.53
#